data_AF-A0A2S9J4N7-F1
#
_entry.id   AF-A0A2S9J4N7-F1
#
_cell.length_a   1.000
_cell.length_b   1.000
_cell.length_c   1.000
_cell.angle_alpha   90.00
_cell.angle_beta   90.00
_cell.angle_gamma   90.00
#
_symmetry.space_group_name_H-M   'P 1'
#
loop_
_entity.id
_entity.type
_entity.pdbx_description
1 polymer ?
#
loop_
_entity_poly.entity_id
_entity_poly.type
_entity_poly.pdbx_seq_one_letter_code
_entity_poly.pdbx_strand_id
1 'polypeptide(L)'
;MENKQKVIDLLKAIETGAHEPLEIINENKYIQHNLNVADGLAGFKSFVQTLPANSAKVNTIRVFQDGDYVFAHSEYNVFGPKIGFDVFRFEDGKIVEHWDNLQETAKPNPSGRTMIDGATELKDLDKTESNKKIVSGFVEDILVNGKMEKMASFFDGDNYVQHNPNIPDQLSGLGRTLEELGKQGIFMKYDIVHKVLGEGNFVLVLSEGSFGNDPIAFYDLFRVENGRIAEHWDVLEAMMPREDWKNTNGKF
;
A
#
# COMPACT_ATOMS: atom_id res chain seq x y z
N MET A 1 3.17 -21.37 -12.65
CA MET A 1 3.20 -20.75 -11.30
C MET A 1 2.30 -19.52 -11.34
N GLU A 2 1.38 -19.40 -10.38
CA GLU A 2 0.47 -18.27 -10.25
C GLU A 2 1.26 -16.97 -9.97
N ASN A 3 0.85 -15.83 -10.52
CA ASN A 3 1.62 -14.58 -10.40
C ASN A 3 1.78 -14.12 -8.94
N LYS A 4 0.80 -14.39 -8.08
CA LYS A 4 0.90 -14.16 -6.62
C LYS A 4 2.09 -14.88 -5.99
N GLN A 5 2.31 -16.15 -6.32
CA GLN A 5 3.45 -16.91 -5.82
C GLN A 5 4.78 -16.36 -6.35
N LYS A 6 4.83 -15.97 -7.64
CA LYS A 6 6.03 -15.33 -8.21
C LYS A 6 6.41 -14.06 -7.47
N VAL A 7 5.43 -13.23 -7.07
CA VAL A 7 5.67 -12.02 -6.27
C VAL A 7 6.18 -12.37 -4.87
N ILE A 8 5.58 -13.36 -4.19
CA ILE A 8 6.08 -13.83 -2.89
C ILE A 8 7.54 -14.28 -2.99
N ASP A 9 7.87 -15.08 -4.00
CA ASP A 9 9.22 -15.61 -4.20
C ASP A 9 10.22 -14.49 -4.53
N LEU A 10 9.80 -13.51 -5.34
CA LEU A 10 10.61 -12.32 -5.66
C LEU A 10 10.90 -11.47 -4.42
N LEU A 11 9.87 -11.15 -3.62
CA LEU A 11 10.06 -10.39 -2.40
C LEU A 11 10.94 -11.16 -1.41
N LYS A 12 10.74 -12.47 -1.28
CA LYS A 12 11.58 -13.32 -0.42
C LYS A 12 13.04 -13.39 -0.90
N ALA A 13 13.29 -13.23 -2.19
CA ALA A 13 14.64 -13.17 -2.75
C ALA A 13 15.49 -12.03 -2.20
N ILE A 14 14.87 -10.94 -1.71
CA ILE A 14 15.58 -9.84 -1.04
C ILE A 14 16.24 -10.34 0.26
N GLU A 15 15.58 -11.22 1.00
CA GLU A 15 16.14 -11.84 2.20
C GLU A 15 17.14 -12.96 1.87
N THR A 16 16.81 -13.82 0.90
CA THR A 16 17.60 -15.04 0.65
C THR A 16 18.78 -14.83 -0.29
N GLY A 17 18.79 -13.74 -1.06
CA GLY A 17 19.75 -13.51 -2.14
C GLY A 17 19.54 -14.43 -3.35
N ALA A 18 18.40 -15.13 -3.44
CA ALA A 18 18.11 -16.05 -4.55
C ALA A 18 18.02 -15.30 -5.89
N HIS A 19 18.65 -15.83 -6.93
CA HIS A 19 18.64 -15.21 -8.26
C HIS A 19 17.47 -15.65 -9.14
N GLU A 20 16.99 -16.89 -8.99
CA GLU A 20 15.92 -17.46 -9.83
C GLU A 20 14.64 -16.61 -9.84
N PRO A 21 14.13 -16.08 -8.70
CA PRO A 21 12.93 -15.25 -8.73
C PRO A 21 13.08 -13.94 -9.52
N LEU A 22 14.31 -13.48 -9.81
CA LEU A 22 14.55 -12.29 -10.62
C LEU A 22 14.26 -12.51 -12.11
N GLU A 23 14.23 -13.77 -12.58
CA GLU A 23 14.01 -14.10 -14.00
C GLU A 23 12.60 -13.75 -14.49
N ILE A 24 11.66 -13.56 -13.56
CA ILE A 24 10.31 -13.10 -13.85
C ILE A 24 10.28 -11.62 -14.23
N ILE A 25 11.35 -10.85 -13.98
CA ILE A 25 11.42 -9.44 -14.36
C ILE A 25 11.83 -9.33 -15.83
N ASN A 26 11.11 -8.53 -16.60
CA ASN A 26 11.47 -8.21 -17.97
C ASN A 26 12.52 -7.10 -17.99
N GLU A 27 13.79 -7.47 -18.15
CA GLU A 27 14.92 -6.52 -18.14
C GLU A 27 14.84 -5.38 -19.16
N ASN A 28 14.09 -5.57 -20.26
CA ASN A 28 13.99 -4.59 -21.34
C ASN A 28 12.80 -3.63 -21.20
N LYS A 29 11.86 -3.95 -20.30
CA LYS A 29 10.62 -3.19 -20.12
C LYS A 29 10.41 -2.70 -18.69
N TYR A 30 11.17 -3.20 -17.72
CA TYR A 30 10.95 -2.93 -16.31
C TYR A 30 11.10 -1.45 -15.96
N ILE A 31 10.02 -0.87 -15.44
CA ILE A 31 9.95 0.50 -14.92
C ILE A 31 9.84 0.44 -13.39
N GLN A 32 10.71 1.16 -12.70
CA GLN A 32 10.73 1.30 -11.24
C GLN A 32 10.18 2.66 -10.81
N HIS A 33 9.23 2.66 -9.87
CA HIS A 33 8.66 3.87 -9.27
C HIS A 33 9.14 4.14 -7.84
N ASN A 34 9.82 3.20 -7.18
CA ASN A 34 10.50 3.48 -5.90
C ASN A 34 11.59 4.53 -6.11
N LEU A 35 11.38 5.72 -5.56
CA LEU A 35 12.25 6.90 -5.73
C LEU A 35 13.68 6.68 -5.17
N ASN A 36 13.85 5.73 -4.25
CA ASN A 36 15.13 5.36 -3.65
C ASN A 36 15.91 4.30 -4.44
N VAL A 37 15.33 3.76 -5.52
CA VAL A 37 15.92 2.70 -6.35
C VAL A 37 16.07 3.20 -7.78
N ALA A 38 17.26 2.97 -8.35
CA ALA A 38 17.51 3.30 -9.75
C ALA A 38 16.64 2.43 -10.67
N ASP A 39 16.38 2.92 -11.88
CA ASP A 39 15.50 2.23 -12.80
C ASP A 39 16.10 0.91 -13.33
N GLY A 40 15.22 0.05 -13.87
CA GLY A 40 15.59 -1.21 -14.49
C GLY A 40 16.00 -2.31 -13.50
N LEU A 41 16.17 -3.53 -14.02
CA LEU A 41 16.63 -4.68 -13.24
C LEU A 41 18.03 -4.44 -12.63
N ALA A 42 18.87 -3.66 -13.29
CA ALA A 42 20.19 -3.29 -12.79
C ALA A 42 20.08 -2.47 -11.49
N GLY A 43 19.18 -1.48 -11.44
CA GLY A 43 18.96 -0.66 -10.25
C GLY A 43 18.46 -1.48 -9.05
N PHE A 44 17.53 -2.40 -9.30
CA PHE A 44 17.09 -3.36 -8.27
C PHE A 44 18.24 -4.24 -7.76
N LYS A 45 19.03 -4.84 -8.66
CA LYS A 45 20.20 -5.66 -8.26
C LYS A 45 21.21 -4.85 -7.44
N SER A 46 21.49 -3.62 -7.85
CA SER A 46 22.37 -2.72 -7.10
C SER A 46 21.82 -2.40 -5.72
N PHE A 47 20.51 -2.14 -5.58
CA PHE A 47 19.88 -1.93 -4.28
C PHE A 47 20.08 -3.14 -3.36
N VAL A 48 19.78 -4.36 -3.82
CA VAL A 48 19.96 -5.58 -3.03
C VAL A 48 21.42 -5.76 -2.59
N GLN A 49 22.39 -5.41 -3.44
CA GLN A 49 23.82 -5.47 -3.11
C GLN A 49 24.25 -4.45 -2.04
N THR A 50 23.48 -3.39 -1.81
CA THR A 50 23.77 -2.42 -0.73
C THR A 50 23.38 -2.93 0.66
N LEU A 51 22.53 -3.97 0.73
CA LEU A 51 22.10 -4.54 2.01
C LEU A 51 23.25 -5.31 2.66
N PRO A 52 23.49 -5.14 3.96
CA PRO A 52 24.44 -5.99 4.69
C PRO A 52 24.09 -7.47 4.56
N ALA A 53 25.11 -8.32 4.50
CA ALA A 53 24.91 -9.76 4.37
C ALA A 53 24.02 -10.30 5.51
N ASN A 54 22.97 -11.06 5.16
CA ASN A 54 22.00 -11.65 6.07
C ASN A 54 21.23 -10.65 6.97
N SER A 55 21.20 -9.35 6.64
CA SER A 55 20.43 -8.37 7.43
C SER A 55 18.98 -8.24 6.98
N ALA A 56 18.70 -8.55 5.72
CA ALA A 56 17.37 -8.39 5.15
C ALA A 56 16.40 -9.45 5.72
N LYS A 57 15.20 -9.02 6.11
CA LYS A 57 14.06 -9.91 6.41
C LYS A 57 12.85 -9.48 5.60
N VAL A 58 12.12 -10.47 5.08
CA VAL A 58 10.87 -10.26 4.36
C VAL A 58 9.82 -11.27 4.80
N ASN A 59 8.66 -10.75 5.19
CA ASN A 59 7.48 -11.51 5.57
C ASN A 59 6.25 -10.94 4.87
N THR A 60 5.84 -11.58 3.78
CA THR A 60 4.63 -11.19 3.03
C THR A 60 3.39 -11.70 3.76
N ILE A 61 2.53 -10.78 4.18
CA ILE A 61 1.37 -11.04 5.04
C ILE A 61 0.15 -11.44 4.22
N ARG A 62 -0.07 -10.72 3.12
CA ARG A 62 -1.18 -10.92 2.18
C ARG A 62 -0.77 -10.48 0.78
N VAL A 63 -1.27 -11.18 -0.23
CA VAL A 63 -1.01 -10.92 -1.64
C VAL A 63 -2.28 -11.12 -2.44
N PHE A 64 -2.52 -10.23 -3.38
CA PHE A 64 -3.74 -10.16 -4.17
C PHE A 64 -3.41 -9.93 -5.65
N GLN A 65 -4.33 -10.29 -6.54
CA GLN A 65 -4.20 -10.10 -7.98
C GLN A 65 -5.47 -9.47 -8.57
N ASP A 66 -5.29 -8.38 -9.33
CA ASP A 66 -6.33 -7.69 -10.10
C ASP A 66 -5.88 -7.58 -11.56
N GLY A 67 -6.41 -8.46 -12.41
CA GLY A 67 -5.98 -8.58 -13.80
C GLY A 67 -4.47 -8.84 -13.92
N ASP A 68 -3.78 -7.89 -14.54
CA ASP A 68 -2.33 -7.91 -14.76
C ASP A 68 -1.53 -7.35 -13.58
N TYR A 69 -2.19 -6.87 -12.52
CA TYR A 69 -1.52 -6.34 -11.33
C TYR A 69 -1.52 -7.38 -10.22
N VAL A 70 -0.39 -7.50 -9.52
CA VAL A 70 -0.29 -8.19 -8.23
C VAL A 70 0.17 -7.19 -7.19
N PHE A 71 -0.49 -7.15 -6.04
CA PHE A 71 -0.10 -6.29 -4.94
C PHE A 71 0.04 -7.08 -3.65
N ALA A 72 1.05 -6.74 -2.86
CA ALA A 72 1.43 -7.43 -1.64
C ALA A 72 1.55 -6.44 -0.48
N HIS A 73 1.24 -6.91 0.72
CA HIS A 73 1.49 -6.19 1.96
C HIS A 73 2.49 -6.98 2.79
N SER A 74 3.62 -6.37 3.11
CA SER A 74 4.78 -7.07 3.64
C SER A 74 5.42 -6.32 4.80
N GLU A 75 5.96 -7.09 5.73
CA GLU A 75 6.90 -6.63 6.74
C GLU A 75 8.33 -6.84 6.24
N TYR A 76 9.14 -5.80 6.36
CA TYR A 76 10.52 -5.75 5.93
C TYR A 76 11.45 -5.42 7.10
N ASN A 77 12.67 -5.94 7.04
CA ASN A 77 13.81 -5.34 7.72
C ASN A 77 14.90 -5.04 6.68
N VAL A 78 14.83 -3.87 6.05
CA VAL A 78 15.77 -3.40 5.03
C VAL A 78 16.22 -2.00 5.42
N PHE A 79 17.41 -1.91 6.02
CA PHE A 79 17.87 -0.70 6.74
C PHE A 79 16.94 -0.30 7.90
N GLY A 80 16.44 -1.30 8.64
CA GLY A 80 15.52 -1.13 9.76
C GLY A 80 14.12 -1.68 9.46
N PRO A 81 13.27 -1.80 10.50
CA PRO A 81 11.93 -2.35 10.35
C PRO A 81 11.04 -1.39 9.55
N LYS A 82 10.40 -1.92 8.52
CA LYS A 82 9.52 -1.21 7.60
C LYS A 82 8.29 -2.05 7.31
N ILE A 83 7.15 -1.41 7.11
CA ILE A 83 5.94 -2.02 6.55
C ILE A 83 5.72 -1.39 5.19
N GLY A 84 5.34 -2.19 4.21
CA GLY A 84 5.15 -1.69 2.86
C GLY A 84 4.10 -2.42 2.04
N PHE A 85 3.60 -1.69 1.06
CA PHE A 85 2.85 -2.25 -0.04
C PHE A 85 3.73 -2.25 -1.28
N ASP A 86 3.70 -3.35 -2.03
CA ASP A 86 4.34 -3.49 -3.32
C ASP A 86 3.27 -3.77 -4.37
N VAL A 87 3.37 -3.14 -5.54
CA VAL A 87 2.47 -3.34 -6.68
C VAL A 87 3.31 -3.66 -7.90
N PHE A 88 3.01 -4.76 -8.57
CA PHE A 88 3.71 -5.23 -9.76
C PHE A 88 2.73 -5.36 -10.92
N ARG A 89 3.06 -4.79 -12.07
CA ARG A 89 2.33 -5.05 -13.33
C ARG A 89 3.03 -6.14 -14.13
N PHE A 90 2.24 -7.07 -14.67
CA PHE A 90 2.68 -8.15 -15.52
C PHE A 90 2.36 -7.89 -16.99
N GLU A 91 3.22 -8.42 -17.86
CA GLU A 91 3.00 -8.54 -19.30
C GLU A 91 3.68 -9.84 -19.76
N ASP A 92 2.98 -10.68 -20.53
CA ASP A 92 3.48 -11.98 -21.01
C ASP A 92 4.07 -12.87 -19.89
N GLY A 93 3.46 -12.81 -18.70
CA GLY A 93 3.87 -13.58 -17.53
C GLY A 93 5.13 -13.09 -16.83
N LYS A 94 5.68 -11.93 -17.23
CA LYS A 94 6.82 -11.24 -16.60
C LYS A 94 6.42 -9.90 -15.99
N ILE A 95 7.11 -9.48 -14.94
CA ILE A 95 6.97 -8.17 -14.32
C ILE A 95 7.62 -7.12 -15.24
N VAL A 96 6.87 -6.07 -15.55
CA VAL A 96 7.30 -4.95 -16.40
C VAL A 96 7.23 -3.61 -15.67
N GLU A 97 6.65 -3.55 -14.48
CA GLU A 97 6.54 -2.30 -13.72
C GLU A 97 6.35 -2.59 -12.24
N HIS A 98 6.90 -1.72 -11.39
CA HIS A 98 6.85 -1.84 -9.94
C HIS A 98 6.66 -0.49 -9.26
N TRP A 99 5.75 -0.46 -8.29
CA TRP A 99 5.59 0.62 -7.32
C TRP A 99 5.66 0.05 -5.91
N ASP A 100 6.15 0.84 -4.98
CA ASP A 100 6.02 0.54 -3.57
C ASP A 100 5.65 1.77 -2.75
N ASN A 101 5.23 1.52 -1.52
CA ASN A 101 5.20 2.50 -0.46
C ASN A 101 5.77 1.87 0.80
N LEU A 102 6.67 2.57 1.51
CA LEU A 102 7.33 2.08 2.72
C LEU A 102 7.22 3.09 3.86
N GLN A 103 6.86 2.59 5.05
CA GLN A 103 6.84 3.36 6.29
C GLN A 103 7.58 2.61 7.40
N GLU A 104 8.17 3.35 8.33
CA GLU A 104 8.77 2.75 9.53
C GLU A 104 7.73 1.99 10.34
N THR A 105 8.09 0.78 10.77
CA THR A 105 7.21 0.00 11.63
C THR A 105 6.98 0.74 12.96
N ALA A 106 5.73 1.04 13.24
CA ALA A 106 5.33 1.71 14.48
C ALA A 106 4.89 0.72 15.57
N LYS A 107 4.69 1.24 16.78
CA LYS A 107 4.03 0.50 17.86
C LYS A 107 2.55 0.28 17.51
N PRO A 108 1.88 -0.67 18.20
CA PRO A 108 0.44 -0.82 18.04
C PRO A 108 -0.31 0.50 18.25
N ASN A 109 -1.38 0.69 17.49
CA ASN A 109 -2.23 1.86 17.56
C ASN A 109 -2.95 1.96 18.92
N PRO A 110 -3.70 3.04 19.20
CA PRO A 110 -4.39 3.20 20.48
C PRO A 110 -5.42 2.10 20.80
N SER A 111 -5.86 1.33 19.81
CA SER A 111 -6.73 0.15 19.97
C SER A 111 -5.96 -1.18 20.09
N GLY A 112 -4.62 -1.14 20.09
CA GLY A 112 -3.76 -2.32 20.23
C GLY A 112 -3.54 -3.10 18.93
N ARG A 113 -3.91 -2.56 17.77
CA ARG A 113 -3.69 -3.15 16.45
C ARG A 113 -2.32 -2.80 15.91
N THR A 114 -1.69 -3.73 15.22
CA THR A 114 -0.44 -3.48 14.50
C THR A 114 -0.73 -3.00 13.08
N MET A 115 0.31 -2.59 12.35
CA MET A 115 0.17 -2.24 10.94
C MET A 115 -0.12 -3.46 10.04
N ILE A 116 -0.01 -4.70 10.53
CA ILE A 116 -0.04 -5.91 9.68
C ILE A 116 -0.99 -7.01 10.15
N ASP A 117 -1.50 -6.96 11.39
CA ASP A 117 -2.49 -7.92 11.88
C ASP A 117 -3.85 -7.74 11.16
N GLY A 118 -4.86 -8.47 11.61
CA GLY A 118 -6.19 -8.43 11.00
C GLY A 118 -6.37 -9.44 9.86
N ALA A 119 -7.40 -9.22 9.05
CA ALA A 119 -7.85 -10.22 8.08
C ALA A 119 -6.84 -10.50 6.95
N THR A 120 -6.76 -11.77 6.53
CA THR A 120 -6.05 -12.22 5.32
C THR A 120 -6.91 -13.09 4.42
N GLU A 121 -8.09 -13.50 4.90
CA GLU A 121 -8.99 -14.41 4.19
C GLU A 121 -9.72 -13.69 3.05
N LEU A 122 -9.51 -14.17 1.83
CA LEU A 122 -10.15 -13.68 0.62
C LEU A 122 -11.59 -14.20 0.50
N LYS A 123 -12.54 -13.27 0.38
CA LYS A 123 -13.99 -13.53 0.22
C LYS A 123 -14.56 -12.69 -0.91
N ASP A 124 -15.82 -12.91 -1.25
CA ASP A 124 -16.58 -12.02 -2.16
C ASP A 124 -15.89 -11.80 -3.53
N LEU A 125 -15.23 -12.83 -4.07
CA LEU A 125 -14.53 -12.77 -5.38
C LEU A 125 -15.45 -12.31 -6.52
N ASP A 126 -16.73 -12.69 -6.47
CA ASP A 126 -17.79 -12.29 -7.40
C ASP A 126 -18.19 -10.81 -7.27
N LYS A 127 -17.77 -10.12 -6.20
CA LYS A 127 -18.12 -8.73 -5.88
C LYS A 127 -16.92 -7.78 -5.97
N THR A 128 -15.78 -8.23 -6.47
CA THR A 128 -14.55 -7.43 -6.60
C THR A 128 -14.83 -6.04 -7.17
N GLU A 129 -15.53 -5.95 -8.31
CA GLU A 129 -15.84 -4.67 -8.96
C GLU A 129 -16.80 -3.78 -8.16
N SER A 130 -17.77 -4.36 -7.45
CA SER A 130 -18.62 -3.56 -6.55
C SER A 130 -17.86 -3.07 -5.32
N ASN A 131 -16.96 -3.88 -4.78
CA ASN A 131 -16.13 -3.51 -3.63
C ASN A 131 -15.16 -2.39 -4.00
N LYS A 132 -14.54 -2.47 -5.19
CA LYS A 132 -13.71 -1.39 -5.75
C LYS A 132 -14.49 -0.08 -5.85
N LYS A 133 -15.74 -0.10 -6.31
CA LYS A 133 -16.59 1.10 -6.39
C LYS A 133 -16.96 1.69 -5.02
N ILE A 134 -17.21 0.84 -4.03
CA ILE A 134 -17.50 1.29 -2.66
C ILE A 134 -16.28 2.03 -2.10
N VAL A 135 -15.09 1.43 -2.22
CA VAL A 135 -13.85 1.97 -1.68
C VAL A 135 -13.37 3.20 -2.46
N SER A 136 -13.39 3.17 -3.80
CA SER A 136 -13.03 4.35 -4.60
C SER A 136 -14.01 5.50 -4.35
N GLY A 137 -15.31 5.21 -4.21
CA GLY A 137 -16.31 6.18 -3.84
C GLY A 137 -16.03 6.82 -2.48
N PHE A 138 -15.59 6.03 -1.48
CA PHE A 138 -15.19 6.58 -0.18
C PHE A 138 -13.98 7.51 -0.30
N VAL A 139 -12.90 7.06 -0.94
CA VAL A 139 -11.68 7.88 -1.09
C VAL A 139 -11.97 9.15 -1.88
N GLU A 140 -12.67 9.07 -3.01
CA GLU A 140 -12.97 10.23 -3.84
C GLU A 140 -13.99 11.17 -3.18
N ASP A 141 -15.15 10.67 -2.74
CA ASP A 141 -16.19 11.55 -2.21
C ASP A 141 -15.78 12.13 -0.85
N ILE A 142 -15.18 11.34 0.03
CA ILE A 142 -14.87 11.76 1.40
C ILE A 142 -13.47 12.37 1.49
N LEU A 143 -12.43 11.62 1.13
CA LEU A 143 -11.05 12.03 1.41
C LEU A 143 -10.55 13.11 0.45
N VAL A 144 -10.92 13.03 -0.82
CA VAL A 144 -10.56 14.04 -1.84
C VAL A 144 -11.54 15.23 -1.83
N ASN A 145 -12.85 14.95 -1.87
CA ASN A 145 -13.86 16.00 -2.08
C ASN A 145 -14.56 16.50 -0.81
N GLY A 146 -14.30 15.92 0.36
CA GLY A 146 -14.85 16.39 1.63
C GLY A 146 -16.37 16.25 1.79
N LYS A 147 -17.03 15.36 1.03
CA LYS A 147 -18.50 15.16 1.03
C LYS A 147 -18.96 14.34 2.23
N MET A 148 -18.75 14.87 3.42
CA MET A 148 -18.99 14.20 4.70
C MET A 148 -20.45 13.73 4.87
N GLU A 149 -21.40 14.31 4.16
CA GLU A 149 -22.80 13.85 4.13
C GLU A 149 -22.97 12.43 3.59
N LYS A 150 -22.00 11.92 2.82
CA LYS A 150 -21.99 10.54 2.30
C LYS A 150 -21.32 9.54 3.23
N MET A 151 -20.65 9.98 4.29
CA MET A 151 -19.83 9.12 5.16
C MET A 151 -20.57 7.86 5.62
N ALA A 152 -21.78 8.02 6.17
CA ALA A 152 -22.59 6.91 6.68
C ALA A 152 -23.02 5.89 5.61
N SER A 153 -22.87 6.21 4.31
CA SER A 153 -23.16 5.27 3.21
C SER A 153 -22.04 4.28 2.96
N PHE A 154 -20.84 4.49 3.51
CA PHE A 154 -19.70 3.60 3.30
C PHE A 154 -19.48 2.60 4.45
N PHE A 155 -19.95 2.91 5.66
CA PHE A 155 -19.67 2.12 6.87
C PHE A 155 -20.93 1.48 7.46
N ASP A 156 -20.73 0.41 8.24
CA ASP A 156 -21.77 -0.17 9.09
C ASP A 156 -21.73 0.46 10.49
N GLY A 157 -22.41 1.60 10.63
CA GLY A 157 -22.39 2.35 11.87
C GLY A 157 -20.97 2.79 12.24
N ASP A 158 -20.55 2.44 13.46
CA ASP A 158 -19.21 2.78 13.99
C ASP A 158 -18.22 1.60 13.89
N ASN A 159 -18.61 0.50 13.23
CA ASN A 159 -17.80 -0.71 13.10
C ASN A 159 -16.72 -0.51 12.03
N TYR A 160 -15.51 -0.17 12.47
CA TYR A 160 -14.37 0.05 11.60
C TYR A 160 -13.09 -0.31 12.35
N VAL A 161 -12.35 -1.32 11.87
CA VAL A 161 -11.07 -1.72 12.46
C VAL A 161 -9.95 -0.95 11.77
N GLN A 162 -9.02 -0.41 12.56
CA GLN A 162 -7.96 0.45 12.05
C GLN A 162 -6.57 -0.11 12.37
N HIS A 163 -5.68 -0.05 11.39
CA HIS A 163 -4.29 -0.47 11.52
C HIS A 163 -3.29 0.68 11.34
N ASN A 164 -3.75 1.87 10.96
CA ASN A 164 -2.95 3.09 11.03
C ASN A 164 -2.43 3.27 12.48
N PRO A 165 -1.11 3.43 12.68
CA PRO A 165 -0.50 3.52 14.01
C PRO A 165 -1.02 4.64 14.91
N ASN A 166 -1.60 5.69 14.34
CA ASN A 166 -2.00 6.89 15.05
C ASN A 166 -3.52 7.00 15.26
N ILE A 167 -4.30 6.11 14.65
CA ILE A 167 -5.75 6.20 14.62
C ILE A 167 -6.35 4.98 15.32
N PRO A 168 -7.19 5.15 16.36
CA PRO A 168 -7.89 4.03 16.97
C PRO A 168 -8.94 3.43 16.03
N ASP A 169 -9.40 2.23 16.38
CA ASP A 169 -10.62 1.64 15.84
C ASP A 169 -11.81 2.62 15.96
N GLN A 170 -12.88 2.28 15.25
CA GLN A 170 -14.15 2.99 15.09
C GLN A 170 -14.06 4.22 14.19
N LEU A 171 -15.15 4.50 13.48
CA LEU A 171 -15.25 5.68 12.62
C LEU A 171 -15.22 6.97 13.46
N SER A 172 -15.81 6.94 14.65
CA SER A 172 -15.71 7.98 15.67
C SER A 172 -14.29 8.17 16.18
N GLY A 173 -13.47 7.11 16.17
CA GLY A 173 -12.03 7.15 16.43
C GLY A 173 -11.30 7.99 15.38
N LEU A 174 -11.49 7.64 14.12
CA LEU A 174 -10.97 8.41 12.97
C LEU A 174 -11.38 9.89 13.04
N GLY A 175 -12.68 10.16 13.24
CA GLY A 175 -13.20 11.52 13.30
C GLY A 175 -12.55 12.37 14.39
N ARG A 176 -12.37 11.81 15.60
CA ARG A 176 -11.70 12.50 16.70
C ARG A 176 -10.24 12.81 16.39
N THR A 177 -9.49 11.85 15.84
CA THR A 177 -8.09 12.06 15.48
C THR A 177 -7.94 13.16 14.43
N LEU A 178 -8.79 13.17 13.40
CA LEU A 178 -8.77 14.23 12.37
C LEU A 178 -9.15 15.61 12.95
N GLU A 179 -10.12 15.68 13.86
CA GLU A 179 -10.50 16.92 14.55
C GLU A 179 -9.33 17.46 15.40
N GLU A 180 -8.63 16.59 16.12
CA GLU A 180 -7.47 16.94 16.96
C GLU A 180 -6.27 17.43 16.14
N LEU A 181 -6.01 16.81 14.98
CA LEU A 181 -5.00 17.29 14.03
C LEU A 181 -5.41 18.65 13.44
N GLY A 182 -6.68 18.82 13.08
CA GLY A 182 -7.21 20.08 12.55
C GLY A 182 -7.08 21.25 13.53
N LYS A 183 -7.27 21.00 14.84
CA LYS A 183 -7.03 22.01 15.90
C LYS A 183 -5.57 22.46 15.99
N GLN A 184 -4.64 21.62 15.52
CA GLN A 184 -3.21 21.93 15.44
C GLN A 184 -2.80 22.51 14.08
N GLY A 185 -3.75 22.70 13.16
CA GLY A 185 -3.48 23.16 11.80
C GLY A 185 -2.84 22.11 10.90
N ILE A 186 -2.89 20.83 11.30
CA ILE A 186 -2.40 19.70 10.51
C ILE A 186 -3.58 19.08 9.79
N PHE A 187 -3.49 19.00 8.46
CA PHE A 187 -4.54 18.45 7.62
C PHE A 187 -3.97 17.29 6.81
N MET A 188 -4.73 16.20 6.76
CA MET A 188 -4.52 15.14 5.78
C MET A 188 -5.37 15.48 4.56
N LYS A 189 -4.72 15.67 3.43
CA LYS A 189 -5.36 16.09 2.18
C LYS A 189 -5.03 15.06 1.11
N TYR A 190 -6.06 14.59 0.41
CA TYR A 190 -5.92 13.75 -0.77
C TYR A 190 -6.21 14.60 -2.00
N ASP A 191 -5.39 14.45 -3.04
CA ASP A 191 -5.47 15.25 -4.26
C ASP A 191 -5.88 14.40 -5.47
N ILE A 192 -5.13 13.34 -5.79
CA ILE A 192 -5.37 12.50 -6.97
C ILE A 192 -5.36 11.03 -6.59
N VAL A 193 -6.37 10.28 -7.05
CA VAL A 193 -6.37 8.81 -7.03
C VAL A 193 -5.73 8.32 -8.32
N HIS A 194 -4.63 7.58 -8.20
CA HIS A 194 -3.85 7.07 -9.32
C HIS A 194 -4.24 5.66 -9.72
N LYS A 195 -4.53 4.78 -8.75
CA LYS A 195 -4.96 3.39 -9.00
C LYS A 195 -5.93 2.91 -7.94
N VAL A 196 -6.86 2.04 -8.35
CA VAL A 196 -7.76 1.27 -7.49
C VAL A 196 -7.66 -0.19 -7.92
N LEU A 197 -7.05 -1.02 -7.08
CA LEU A 197 -6.80 -2.43 -7.34
C LEU A 197 -7.55 -3.28 -6.31
N GLY A 198 -8.18 -4.37 -6.72
CA GLY A 198 -8.91 -5.22 -5.78
C GLY A 198 -9.01 -6.68 -6.18
N GLU A 199 -9.04 -7.55 -5.18
CA GLU A 199 -9.39 -8.97 -5.31
C GLU A 199 -10.39 -9.30 -4.22
N GLY A 200 -11.59 -9.72 -4.60
CA GLY A 200 -12.66 -10.06 -3.67
C GLY A 200 -13.02 -8.91 -2.72
N ASN A 201 -12.86 -9.16 -1.43
CA ASN A 201 -13.16 -8.22 -0.35
C ASN A 201 -12.04 -7.23 -0.03
N PHE A 202 -10.87 -7.30 -0.68
CA PHE A 202 -9.77 -6.36 -0.46
C PHE A 202 -9.60 -5.39 -1.62
N VAL A 203 -9.43 -4.10 -1.30
CA VAL A 203 -9.21 -3.05 -2.29
C VAL A 203 -8.10 -2.11 -1.81
N LEU A 204 -7.04 -1.99 -2.60
CA LEU A 204 -5.93 -1.06 -2.43
C LEU A 204 -6.17 0.18 -3.30
N VAL A 205 -6.02 1.36 -2.71
CA VAL A 205 -6.07 2.65 -3.40
C VAL A 205 -4.73 3.36 -3.28
N LEU A 206 -4.18 3.77 -4.42
CA LEU A 206 -2.95 4.55 -4.51
C LEU A 206 -3.34 6.00 -4.77
N SER A 207 -2.96 6.88 -3.86
CA SER A 207 -3.32 8.30 -3.91
C SER A 207 -2.11 9.19 -3.65
N GLU A 208 -2.12 10.39 -4.19
CA GLU A 208 -1.21 11.47 -3.79
C GLU A 208 -1.94 12.54 -2.98
N GLY A 209 -1.20 13.25 -2.14
CA GLY A 209 -1.70 14.42 -1.44
C GLY A 209 -0.67 14.97 -0.46
N SER A 210 -1.12 15.43 0.70
CA SER A 210 -0.24 15.97 1.75
C SER A 210 -0.70 15.64 3.17
N PHE A 211 0.26 15.59 4.08
CA PHE A 211 0.03 15.56 5.53
C PHE A 211 0.72 16.75 6.16
N GLY A 212 -0.06 17.74 6.61
CA GLY A 212 0.47 19.07 6.87
C GLY A 212 1.03 19.67 5.58
N ASN A 213 2.30 20.04 5.59
CA ASN A 213 2.99 20.60 4.42
C ASN A 213 3.78 19.57 3.61
N ASP A 214 3.90 18.34 4.12
CA ASP A 214 4.72 17.32 3.50
C ASP A 214 3.92 16.61 2.40
N PRO A 215 4.44 16.49 1.17
CA PRO A 215 3.80 15.72 0.11
C PRO A 215 3.87 14.23 0.44
N ILE A 216 2.73 13.54 0.40
CA ILE A 216 2.60 12.14 0.80
C ILE A 216 2.05 11.31 -0.35
N ALA A 217 2.60 10.10 -0.52
CA ALA A 217 1.96 9.01 -1.21
C ALA A 217 1.19 8.14 -0.21
N PHE A 218 -0.10 7.97 -0.44
CA PHE A 218 -1.02 7.19 0.38
C PHE A 218 -1.33 5.87 -0.33
N TYR A 219 -1.06 4.76 0.36
CA TYR A 219 -1.47 3.43 -0.09
C TYR A 219 -2.41 2.88 0.97
N ASP A 220 -3.70 2.91 0.66
CA ASP A 220 -4.78 2.58 1.58
C ASP A 220 -5.42 1.26 1.16
N LEU A 221 -5.24 0.21 1.96
CA LEU A 221 -5.89 -1.08 1.78
C LEU A 221 -7.13 -1.16 2.66
N PHE A 222 -8.27 -1.45 2.05
CA PHE A 222 -9.54 -1.63 2.74
C PHE A 222 -10.03 -3.06 2.60
N ARG A 223 -10.68 -3.57 3.66
CA ARG A 223 -11.55 -4.74 3.56
C ARG A 223 -13.02 -4.30 3.58
N VAL A 224 -13.79 -4.87 2.66
CA VAL A 224 -15.25 -4.73 2.58
C VAL A 224 -15.92 -5.96 3.19
N GLU A 225 -16.99 -5.73 3.94
CA GLU A 225 -17.84 -6.77 4.52
C GLU A 225 -19.29 -6.34 4.44
N ASN A 226 -20.16 -7.24 3.96
CA ASN A 226 -21.59 -6.96 3.79
C ASN A 226 -21.88 -5.65 3.02
N GLY A 227 -21.02 -5.32 2.05
CA GLY A 227 -21.14 -4.10 1.23
C GLY A 227 -20.76 -2.81 1.96
N ARG A 228 -20.03 -2.89 3.07
CA ARG A 228 -19.52 -1.75 3.86
C ARG A 228 -18.04 -1.89 4.12
N ILE A 229 -17.32 -0.78 4.24
CA ILE A 229 -15.91 -0.77 4.67
C ILE A 229 -15.86 -1.16 6.14
N ALA A 230 -15.04 -2.16 6.47
CA ALA A 230 -14.98 -2.76 7.80
C ALA A 230 -13.59 -2.71 8.44
N GLU A 231 -12.52 -2.64 7.64
CA GLU A 231 -11.15 -2.70 8.13
C GLU A 231 -10.21 -1.95 7.17
N HIS A 232 -9.14 -1.36 7.71
CA HIS A 232 -8.22 -0.54 6.93
C HIS A 232 -6.78 -0.61 7.43
N TRP A 233 -5.85 -0.68 6.48
CA TRP A 233 -4.41 -0.56 6.66
C TRP A 233 -3.89 0.52 5.72
N ASP A 234 -2.91 1.29 6.17
CA ASP A 234 -2.25 2.26 5.32
C ASP A 234 -0.73 2.26 5.48
N VAL A 235 -0.08 2.79 4.46
CA VAL A 235 1.32 3.19 4.47
C VAL A 235 1.37 4.60 3.92
N LEU A 236 1.90 5.53 4.72
CA LEU A 236 2.12 6.92 4.34
C LEU A 236 3.61 7.12 4.12
N GLU A 237 4.01 7.45 2.90
CA GLU A 237 5.41 7.73 2.56
C GLU A 237 5.55 9.19 2.12
N ALA A 238 6.44 9.92 2.78
CA ALA A 238 6.80 11.26 2.37
C ALA A 238 7.58 11.23 1.06
N MET A 239 7.13 12.00 0.08
CA MET A 239 7.83 12.12 -1.20
C MET A 239 9.03 13.05 -1.05
N MET A 240 10.22 12.50 -1.27
CA MET A 240 11.47 13.25 -1.27
C MET A 240 11.51 14.27 -2.44
N PRO A 241 12.33 15.34 -2.33
CA PRO A 241 12.51 16.30 -3.41
C PRO A 241 12.97 15.64 -4.72
N ARG A 242 12.57 16.20 -5.87
CA ARG A 242 12.83 15.62 -7.20
C ARG A 242 14.33 15.43 -7.48
N GLU A 243 15.18 16.30 -6.96
CA GLU A 243 16.63 16.23 -7.08
C GLU A 243 17.26 14.98 -6.43
N ASP A 244 16.58 14.38 -5.45
CA ASP A 244 17.08 13.20 -4.73
C ASP A 244 16.61 11.87 -5.36
N TRP A 245 15.71 11.91 -6.37
CA TRP A 245 15.14 10.70 -6.96
C TRP A 245 16.22 9.94 -7.76
N LYS A 246 16.28 8.62 -7.57
CA LYS A 246 17.20 7.75 -8.31
C LYS A 246 16.69 7.31 -9.68
N ASN A 247 15.44 7.63 -10.01
CA ASN A 247 14.84 7.38 -11.31
C ASN A 247 13.96 8.57 -11.77
N THR A 248 13.61 8.58 -13.06
CA THR A 248 12.81 9.67 -13.64
C THR A 248 11.31 9.39 -13.70
N ASN A 249 10.86 8.20 -13.30
CA ASN A 249 9.53 7.65 -13.62
C ASN A 249 8.39 8.21 -12.76
N GLY A 250 8.70 8.72 -11.56
CA GLY A 250 7.70 9.23 -10.63
C GLY A 250 7.19 8.18 -9.65
N LYS A 251 6.43 8.62 -8.64
CA LYS A 251 5.94 7.77 -7.55
C LYS A 251 4.71 6.94 -7.92
N PHE A 252 4.00 7.27 -9.02
CA PHE A 252 2.72 6.70 -9.42
C PHE A 252 2.67 6.29 -10.89
#